data_AF-A0A1Y2D2G0-F1
#
_entry.id   AF-A0A1Y2D2G0-F1
#
_cell.length_a   1.000
_cell.length_b   1.000
_cell.length_c   1.000
_cell.angle_alpha   90.00
_cell.angle_beta   90.00
_cell.angle_gamma   90.00
#
_symmetry.space_group_name_H-M   'P 1'
#
loop_
_entity.id
_entity.type
_entity.pdbx_description
1 polymer ?
#
loop_
_entity_poly.entity_id
_entity_poly.type
_entity_poly.pdbx_seq_one_letter_code
_entity_poly.pdbx_strand_id
1 'polypeptide(L)'
;MDYLDEHGLPVYISDVMSRINEEKPQSIRGFMLDYFDAVSNGTNVLFRDFTYIKATPRNRISFAAQLASIVNSNPKDSYKPADYFHMIELISTGFPVEIVQRASDVTEYLLGLRDPRNQSEPAVALPKKSFLSYFKICFYYTEFLDLTEKILLSTSLDHFSHSKNSMASIILNSTDLTNLKCLFRSQLQDQLTTYSPSVKIPTTQTIHFCTERTFSGNQLMASSIAQSAKLITFEFIRNLCLIEINFGPK
;
A
#
# COMPACT_ATOMS: atom_id res chain seq x y z
N MET A 1 -3.23 -25.87 -14.04
CA MET A 1 -2.16 -25.47 -13.10
C MET A 1 -2.49 -24.12 -12.45
N ASP A 2 -3.34 -23.33 -13.09
CA ASP A 2 -3.78 -21.99 -12.71
C ASP A 2 -4.26 -21.82 -11.26
N TYR A 3 -4.94 -22.82 -10.68
CA TYR A 3 -5.40 -22.74 -9.28
C TYR A 3 -4.24 -22.71 -8.26
N LEU A 4 -3.16 -23.45 -8.51
CA LEU A 4 -2.00 -23.48 -7.61
C LEU A 4 -1.21 -22.17 -7.68
N ASP A 5 -1.08 -21.63 -8.89
CA ASP A 5 -0.42 -20.37 -9.16
C ASP A 5 -1.21 -19.19 -8.54
N GLU A 6 -2.54 -19.21 -8.65
CA GLU A 6 -3.43 -18.20 -8.05
C GLU A 6 -3.25 -18.10 -6.52
N HIS A 7 -3.03 -19.23 -5.86
CA HIS A 7 -2.85 -19.31 -4.41
C HIS A 7 -1.39 -19.16 -3.97
N GLY A 8 -0.47 -18.93 -4.90
CA GLY A 8 0.96 -18.80 -4.62
C GLY A 8 1.60 -20.08 -4.08
N LEU A 9 0.99 -21.25 -4.30
CA LEU A 9 1.51 -22.52 -3.81
C LEU A 9 2.93 -22.84 -4.33
N PRO A 10 3.31 -22.51 -5.58
CA PRO A 10 4.69 -22.69 -6.03
C PRO A 10 5.72 -21.96 -5.17
N VAL A 11 5.39 -20.79 -4.64
CA VAL A 11 6.27 -20.03 -3.74
C VAL A 11 6.51 -20.81 -2.45
N TYR A 12 5.44 -21.32 -1.84
CA TYR A 12 5.52 -22.11 -0.61
C TYR A 12 6.23 -23.45 -0.81
N ILE A 13 5.97 -24.14 -1.91
CA ILE A 13 6.63 -25.41 -2.25
C ILE A 13 8.12 -25.18 -2.53
N SER A 14 8.47 -24.15 -3.31
CA SER A 14 9.88 -23.83 -3.55
C SER A 14 10.60 -23.48 -2.25
N ASP A 15 9.98 -22.69 -1.38
CA ASP A 15 10.57 -22.27 -0.12
C ASP A 15 10.76 -23.44 0.85
N VAL A 16 9.72 -24.27 1.06
CA VAL A 16 9.84 -25.42 1.97
C VAL A 16 10.88 -26.43 1.47
N MET A 17 11.00 -26.62 0.16
CA MET A 17 12.02 -27.51 -0.43
C MET A 17 13.44 -26.99 -0.22
N SER A 18 13.67 -25.68 -0.42
CA SER A 18 14.97 -25.06 -0.10
C SER A 18 15.33 -25.24 1.36
N ARG A 19 14.37 -25.02 2.27
CA ARG A 19 14.58 -25.18 3.71
C ARG A 19 14.84 -26.63 4.13
N ILE A 20 14.14 -27.60 3.55
CA ILE A 20 14.41 -29.03 3.79
C ILE A 20 15.86 -29.37 3.38
N ASN A 21 16.32 -28.82 2.26
CA ASN A 21 17.68 -29.05 1.77
C ASN A 21 18.75 -28.42 2.67
N GLU A 22 18.47 -27.24 3.24
CA GLU A 22 19.36 -26.51 4.15
C GLU A 22 19.39 -27.12 5.56
N GLU A 23 18.21 -27.31 6.16
CA GLU A 23 18.05 -27.74 7.56
C GLU A 23 18.18 -29.26 7.73
N LYS A 24 18.02 -30.05 6.66
CA LYS A 24 18.11 -31.52 6.64
C LYS A 24 17.32 -32.18 7.78
N PRO A 25 15.99 -31.94 7.86
CA PRO A 25 15.18 -32.42 8.96
C PRO A 25 15.14 -33.94 9.00
N GLN A 26 15.04 -34.51 10.22
CA GLN A 26 14.92 -35.96 10.41
C GLN A 26 13.65 -36.55 9.78
N SER A 27 12.57 -35.75 9.70
CA SER A 27 11.32 -36.13 9.08
C SER A 27 10.84 -35.05 8.12
N ILE A 28 10.93 -35.34 6.82
CA ILE A 28 10.43 -34.44 5.76
C ILE A 28 8.92 -34.21 5.90
N ARG A 29 8.16 -35.26 6.24
CA ARG A 29 6.71 -35.16 6.45
C ARG A 29 6.38 -34.22 7.61
N GLY A 30 7.04 -34.39 8.75
CA GLY A 30 6.81 -33.54 9.93
C GLY A 30 7.14 -32.08 9.62
N PHE A 31 8.29 -31.85 9.00
CA PHE A 31 8.72 -30.52 8.59
C PHE A 31 7.72 -29.83 7.65
N MET A 32 7.20 -30.53 6.65
CA MET A 32 6.20 -29.96 5.74
C MET A 32 4.89 -29.63 6.46
N LEU A 33 4.44 -30.48 7.40
CA LEU A 33 3.24 -30.21 8.19
C LEU A 33 3.42 -28.93 9.02
N ASP A 34 4.52 -28.84 9.77
CA ASP A 34 4.83 -27.66 10.59
C ASP A 34 4.95 -26.38 9.74
N TYR A 35 5.54 -26.49 8.54
CA TYR A 35 5.65 -25.37 7.61
C TYR A 35 4.27 -24.87 7.15
N PHE A 36 3.39 -25.76 6.69
CA PHE A 36 2.06 -25.37 6.21
C PHE A 36 1.12 -24.97 7.35
N ASP A 37 1.33 -25.46 8.56
CA ASP A 37 0.68 -24.95 9.76
C ASP A 37 1.13 -23.51 10.05
N ALA A 38 2.43 -23.19 9.90
CA ALA A 38 2.93 -21.82 10.02
C ALA A 38 2.37 -20.89 8.94
N VAL A 39 2.22 -21.36 7.69
CA VAL A 39 1.55 -20.61 6.60
C VAL A 39 0.07 -20.41 6.91
N SER A 40 -0.58 -21.42 7.47
CA SER A 40 -1.98 -21.36 7.87
C SER A 40 -2.21 -20.31 8.95
N ASN A 41 -1.35 -20.29 9.96
CA ASN A 41 -1.35 -19.34 11.08
C ASN A 41 -0.75 -17.96 10.74
N GLY A 42 -0.15 -17.82 9.56
CA GLY A 42 0.51 -16.57 9.14
C GLY A 42 1.77 -16.22 9.94
N THR A 43 2.42 -17.19 10.57
CA THR A 43 3.70 -17.01 11.27
C THR A 43 4.89 -17.31 10.37
N ASN A 44 4.65 -17.90 9.18
CA ASN A 44 5.66 -18.17 8.16
C ASN A 44 6.41 -16.92 7.66
N VAL A 45 5.85 -15.73 7.88
CA VAL A 45 6.41 -14.43 7.46
C VAL A 45 7.38 -13.81 8.48
N LEU A 46 7.44 -14.35 9.71
CA LEU A 46 8.31 -13.83 10.75
C LEU A 46 9.78 -14.14 10.41
N PHE A 47 10.64 -13.14 10.57
CA PHE A 47 12.08 -13.20 10.28
C PHE A 47 12.41 -13.59 8.84
N ARG A 48 11.50 -13.24 7.90
CA ARG A 48 11.69 -13.45 6.47
C ARG A 48 12.10 -12.16 5.80
N ASP A 49 12.77 -12.29 4.65
CA ASP A 49 13.11 -11.15 3.82
C ASP A 49 11.86 -10.56 3.15
N PHE A 50 11.98 -9.29 2.74
CA PHE A 50 10.87 -8.61 2.08
C PHE A 50 10.44 -9.30 0.78
N THR A 51 11.36 -9.96 0.07
CA THR A 51 11.06 -10.70 -1.17
C THR A 51 10.06 -11.81 -0.92
N TYR A 52 10.27 -12.64 0.10
CA TYR A 52 9.32 -13.69 0.46
C TYR A 52 7.99 -13.11 0.95
N ILE A 53 8.03 -12.05 1.76
CA ILE A 53 6.83 -11.41 2.31
C ILE A 53 5.95 -10.83 1.21
N LYS A 54 6.53 -10.21 0.18
CA LYS A 54 5.76 -9.62 -0.92
C LYS A 54 5.32 -10.63 -1.98
N ALA A 55 5.89 -11.84 -1.98
CA ALA A 55 5.73 -12.84 -3.04
C ALA A 55 4.30 -13.36 -3.19
N THR A 56 3.53 -13.40 -2.09
CA THR A 56 2.13 -13.82 -2.15
C THR A 56 1.21 -12.85 -1.41
N PRO A 57 -0.06 -12.75 -1.83
CA PRO A 57 -1.06 -11.94 -1.13
C PRO A 57 -1.28 -12.40 0.31
N ARG A 58 -1.24 -13.72 0.54
CA ARG A 58 -1.37 -14.30 1.87
C ARG A 58 -0.22 -13.86 2.77
N ASN A 59 1.02 -13.88 2.27
CA ASN A 59 2.17 -13.39 3.03
C ASN A 59 2.02 -11.90 3.39
N ARG A 60 1.54 -11.06 2.47
CA ARG A 60 1.26 -9.64 2.78
C ARG A 60 0.21 -9.47 3.88
N ILE A 61 -0.89 -10.22 3.81
CA ILE A 61 -1.95 -10.18 4.83
C ILE A 61 -1.42 -10.67 6.18
N SER A 62 -0.73 -11.81 6.19
CA SER A 62 -0.12 -12.36 7.40
C SER A 62 0.86 -11.38 8.02
N PHE A 63 1.73 -10.75 7.22
CA PHE A 63 2.69 -9.76 7.72
C PHE A 63 2.00 -8.55 8.35
N ALA A 64 0.99 -7.98 7.68
CA ALA A 64 0.21 -6.87 8.22
C ALA A 64 -0.50 -7.25 9.53
N ALA A 65 -1.00 -8.49 9.65
CA ALA A 65 -1.62 -9.01 10.86
C ALA A 65 -0.61 -9.18 12.01
N GLN A 66 0.59 -9.71 11.73
CA GLN A 66 1.67 -9.84 12.72
C GLN A 66 2.11 -8.46 13.22
N LEU A 67 2.31 -7.50 12.32
CA LEU A 67 2.62 -6.12 12.70
C LEU A 67 1.52 -5.53 13.58
N ALA A 68 0.24 -5.68 13.18
CA ALA A 68 -0.87 -5.18 13.98
C ALA A 68 -0.92 -5.81 15.38
N SER A 69 -0.63 -7.12 15.50
CA SER A 69 -0.54 -7.82 16.78
C SER A 69 0.55 -7.21 17.67
N ILE A 70 1.76 -7.03 17.13
CA ILE A 70 2.90 -6.46 17.85
C ILE A 70 2.61 -5.02 18.30
N VAL A 71 2.12 -4.17 17.39
CA VAL A 71 1.80 -2.78 17.70
C VAL A 71 0.70 -2.68 18.76
N ASN A 72 -0.34 -3.51 18.67
CA ASN A 72 -1.45 -3.50 19.63
C ASN A 72 -1.09 -4.12 20.98
N SER A 73 -0.05 -4.97 21.04
CA SER A 73 0.43 -5.53 22.31
C SER A 73 1.05 -4.47 23.23
N ASN A 74 1.50 -3.35 22.66
CA ASN A 74 2.11 -2.26 23.41
C ASN A 74 1.03 -1.24 23.85
N PRO A 75 1.05 -0.79 25.13
CA PRO A 75 0.02 0.09 25.68
C PRO A 75 0.03 1.50 25.08
N LYS A 76 1.11 1.93 24.43
CA LYS A 76 1.17 3.26 23.81
C LYS A 76 0.26 3.32 22.57
N ASP A 77 -0.50 4.41 22.44
CA ASP A 77 -1.52 4.53 21.39
C ASP A 77 -1.04 5.21 20.11
N SER A 78 0.15 5.82 20.15
CA SER A 78 0.75 6.49 18.99
C SER A 78 2.26 6.37 18.96
N TYR A 79 2.83 6.34 17.76
CA TYR A 79 4.27 6.19 17.54
C TYR A 79 4.71 7.09 16.40
N LYS A 80 5.99 7.47 16.40
CA LYS A 80 6.55 8.19 15.25
C LYS A 80 6.73 7.21 14.07
N PRO A 81 6.76 7.69 12.82
CA PRO A 81 7.04 6.85 11.65
C PRO A 81 8.29 5.96 11.80
N ALA A 82 9.36 6.51 12.37
CA ALA A 82 10.60 5.77 12.64
C ALA A 82 10.42 4.63 13.65
N ASP A 83 9.59 4.83 14.68
CA ASP A 83 9.31 3.77 15.66
C ASP A 83 8.54 2.62 15.01
N TYR A 84 7.56 2.91 14.14
CA TYR A 84 6.87 1.88 13.36
C TYR A 84 7.82 1.13 12.43
N PHE A 85 8.73 1.86 11.76
CA PHE A 85 9.73 1.24 10.90
C PHE A 85 10.64 0.28 11.68
N HIS A 86 11.15 0.69 12.85
CA HIS A 86 11.94 -0.20 13.70
C HIS A 86 11.16 -1.44 14.14
N MET A 87 9.87 -1.32 14.49
CA MET A 87 9.03 -2.49 14.81
C MET A 87 8.87 -3.43 13.61
N ILE A 88 8.77 -2.89 12.40
CA ILE A 88 8.71 -3.68 11.17
C ILE A 88 10.05 -4.39 10.93
N GLU A 89 11.18 -3.73 11.16
CA GLU A 89 12.52 -4.33 11.02
C GLU A 89 12.77 -5.48 12.01
N LEU A 90 12.12 -5.48 13.17
CA LEU A 90 12.14 -6.62 14.10
C LEU A 90 11.43 -7.86 13.52
N ILE A 91 10.48 -7.68 12.61
CA ILE A 91 9.72 -8.76 11.97
C ILE A 91 10.40 -9.20 10.68
N SER A 92 10.92 -8.25 9.89
CA SER A 92 11.52 -8.51 8.58
C SER A 92 12.66 -7.54 8.30
N THR A 93 13.83 -8.10 8.02
CA THR A 93 15.00 -7.32 7.62
C THR A 93 14.88 -6.87 6.16
N GLY A 94 15.29 -5.63 5.89
CA GLY A 94 15.27 -5.07 4.53
C GLY A 94 13.87 -4.67 4.04
N PHE A 95 12.93 -4.38 4.94
CA PHE A 95 11.63 -3.83 4.57
C PHE A 95 11.79 -2.42 3.96
N PRO A 96 11.09 -2.08 2.86
CA PRO A 96 11.22 -0.78 2.21
C PRO A 96 10.61 0.35 3.06
N VAL A 97 11.44 1.34 3.38
CA VAL A 97 11.03 2.51 4.18
C VAL A 97 9.96 3.33 3.47
N GLU A 98 9.93 3.30 2.13
CA GLU A 98 9.01 4.05 1.28
C GLU A 98 7.55 3.69 1.57
N ILE A 99 7.26 2.41 1.88
CA ILE A 99 5.91 1.95 2.21
C ILE A 99 5.47 2.54 3.56
N VAL A 100 6.37 2.59 4.54
CA VAL A 100 6.10 3.18 5.85
C VAL A 100 5.95 4.69 5.74
N GLN A 101 6.78 5.34 4.93
CA GLN A 101 6.69 6.78 4.68
C GLN A 101 5.38 7.13 3.98
N ARG A 102 4.98 6.38 2.95
CA ARG A 102 3.69 6.57 2.27
C ARG A 102 2.52 6.44 3.24
N ALA A 103 2.50 5.38 4.04
CA ALA A 103 1.46 5.18 5.04
C ALA A 103 1.42 6.30 6.09
N SER A 104 2.61 6.80 6.48
CA SER A 104 2.74 7.91 7.42
C SER A 104 2.23 9.22 6.83
N ASP A 105 2.65 9.58 5.61
CA ASP A 105 2.21 10.79 4.93
C ASP A 105 0.69 10.81 4.71
N VAL A 106 0.11 9.67 4.31
CA VAL A 106 -1.35 9.50 4.16
C VAL A 106 -2.04 9.72 5.51
N THR A 107 -1.50 9.13 6.59
CA THR A 107 -2.07 9.27 7.94
C THR A 107 -2.00 10.71 8.43
N GLU A 108 -0.86 11.39 8.25
CA GLU A 108 -0.66 12.79 8.62
C GLU A 108 -1.64 13.71 7.88
N TYR A 109 -1.76 13.53 6.56
CA TYR A 109 -2.66 14.32 5.72
C TYR A 109 -4.12 14.14 6.13
N LEU A 110 -4.59 12.90 6.23
CA LEU A 110 -6.02 12.61 6.44
C LEU A 110 -6.49 12.92 7.86
N LEU A 111 -5.59 12.94 8.83
CA LEU A 111 -5.88 13.37 10.20
C LEU A 111 -5.66 14.87 10.42
N GLY A 112 -5.20 15.61 9.40
CA GLY A 112 -4.91 17.04 9.51
C GLY A 112 -3.77 17.34 10.51
N LEU A 113 -2.86 16.39 10.71
CA LEU A 113 -1.74 16.53 11.65
C LEU A 113 -0.60 17.37 11.09
N ARG A 114 -0.56 17.57 9.77
CA ARG A 114 0.47 18.33 9.09
C ARG A 114 -0.09 19.12 7.93
N ASP A 115 0.33 20.37 7.81
CA ASP A 115 0.06 21.17 6.62
C ASP A 115 0.95 20.66 5.47
N PRO A 116 0.37 20.24 4.32
CA PRO A 116 1.14 19.81 3.15
C PRO A 116 2.18 20.85 2.69
N ARG A 117 1.99 22.13 3.03
CA ARG A 117 2.87 23.24 2.65
C ARG A 117 4.12 23.38 3.53
N ASN A 118 4.13 22.80 4.73
CA ASN A 118 5.21 22.95 5.71
C ASN A 118 5.90 21.60 6.02
N GLN A 119 6.87 21.24 5.18
CA GLN A 119 7.64 20.00 5.34
C GLN A 119 8.78 20.10 6.38
N SER A 120 9.05 21.28 6.94
CA SER A 120 10.18 21.50 7.85
C SER A 120 9.93 21.04 9.29
N GLU A 121 8.69 20.67 9.64
CA GLU A 121 8.33 20.24 10.99
C GLU A 121 8.71 18.76 11.25
N PRO A 122 9.09 18.44 12.50
CA PRO A 122 9.45 17.07 12.88
C PRO A 122 8.24 16.13 12.77
N ALA A 123 8.49 14.88 12.42
CA ALA A 123 7.44 13.86 12.25
C ALA A 123 6.59 13.71 13.53
N VAL A 124 5.28 13.72 13.35
CA VAL A 124 4.28 13.68 14.42
C VAL A 124 4.01 12.23 14.83
N ALA A 125 3.65 12.01 16.10
CA ALA A 125 3.23 10.69 16.55
C ALA A 125 1.87 10.32 15.93
N LEU A 126 1.80 9.20 15.22
CA LEU A 126 0.62 8.74 14.50
C LEU A 126 -0.15 7.71 15.32
N PRO A 127 -1.48 7.83 15.47
CA PRO A 127 -2.30 6.83 16.16
C PRO A 127 -2.21 5.45 15.50
N LYS A 128 -2.04 4.40 16.32
CA LYS A 128 -1.84 3.01 15.85
C LYS A 128 -2.94 2.52 14.92
N LYS A 129 -4.22 2.78 15.26
CA LYS A 129 -5.37 2.32 14.48
C LYS A 129 -5.37 2.92 13.06
N SER A 130 -5.13 4.22 12.95
CA SER A 130 -5.11 4.93 11.67
C SER A 130 -3.91 4.49 10.84
N PHE A 131 -2.71 4.50 11.44
CA PHE A 131 -1.50 4.08 10.75
C PHE A 131 -1.59 2.64 10.23
N LEU A 132 -1.99 1.68 11.06
CA LEU A 132 -2.11 0.27 10.64
C LEU A 132 -3.10 0.08 9.50
N SER A 133 -4.19 0.85 9.49
CA SER A 133 -5.20 0.79 8.42
C SER A 133 -4.63 1.24 7.08
N TYR A 134 -3.95 2.39 7.05
CA TYR A 134 -3.34 2.90 5.83
C TYR A 134 -2.09 2.12 5.42
N PHE A 135 -1.30 1.65 6.39
CA PHE A 135 -0.16 0.75 6.14
C PHE A 135 -0.61 -0.51 5.42
N LYS A 136 -1.69 -1.16 5.88
CA LYS A 136 -2.24 -2.37 5.24
C LYS A 136 -2.51 -2.12 3.75
N ILE A 137 -3.15 -1.00 3.40
CA ILE A 137 -3.46 -0.64 2.00
C ILE A 137 -2.18 -0.31 1.21
N CYS A 138 -1.32 0.55 1.77
CA CYS A 138 -0.08 0.97 1.13
C CYS A 138 0.84 -0.22 0.84
N PHE A 139 0.90 -1.17 1.75
CA PHE A 139 1.71 -2.37 1.61
C PHE A 139 1.06 -3.42 0.69
N TYR A 140 -0.23 -3.72 0.87
CA TYR A 140 -0.90 -4.77 0.11
C TYR A 140 -1.00 -4.44 -1.38
N TYR A 141 -1.30 -3.18 -1.71
CA TYR A 141 -1.45 -2.68 -3.08
C TYR A 141 -0.25 -1.86 -3.56
N THR A 142 0.95 -2.10 -3.01
CA THR A 142 2.10 -1.20 -3.24
C THR A 142 2.39 -0.97 -4.72
N GLU A 143 2.42 -2.02 -5.55
CA GLU A 143 2.72 -1.88 -6.98
C GLU A 143 1.61 -1.14 -7.74
N PHE A 144 0.36 -1.38 -7.37
CA PHE A 144 -0.79 -0.70 -7.95
C PHE A 144 -0.83 0.79 -7.57
N LEU A 145 -0.45 1.13 -6.34
CA LEU A 145 -0.32 2.51 -5.90
C LEU A 145 0.85 3.21 -6.59
N ASP A 146 1.97 2.54 -6.78
CA ASP A 146 3.10 3.08 -7.55
C ASP A 146 2.69 3.41 -9.00
N LEU A 147 1.87 2.55 -9.62
CA LEU A 147 1.30 2.81 -10.94
C LEU A 147 0.35 4.02 -10.90
N THR A 148 -0.54 4.06 -9.92
CA THR A 148 -1.53 5.14 -9.75
C THR A 148 -0.85 6.50 -9.58
N GLU A 149 0.17 6.58 -8.73
CA GLU A 149 0.98 7.80 -8.51
C GLU A 149 1.66 8.26 -9.81
N LYS A 150 2.25 7.33 -10.58
CA LYS A 150 2.89 7.66 -11.86
C LYS A 150 1.90 8.22 -12.87
N ILE A 151 0.74 7.57 -13.03
CA ILE A 151 -0.32 8.01 -13.96
C ILE A 151 -0.88 9.37 -13.54
N LEU A 152 -1.12 9.58 -12.25
CA LEU A 152 -1.61 10.86 -11.75
C LEU A 152 -0.60 11.99 -11.99
N LEU A 153 0.69 11.71 -11.81
CA LEU A 153 1.74 12.69 -12.07
C LEU A 153 1.82 13.04 -13.56
N SER A 154 1.83 12.05 -14.46
CA SER A 154 1.85 12.30 -15.91
C SER A 154 0.60 13.04 -16.38
N THR A 155 -0.59 12.59 -15.94
CA THR A 155 -1.86 13.24 -16.26
C THR A 155 -1.89 14.69 -15.79
N SER A 156 -1.37 14.96 -14.59
CA SER A 156 -1.32 16.32 -14.06
C SER A 156 -0.34 17.19 -14.86
N LEU A 157 0.84 16.67 -15.21
CA LEU A 157 1.81 17.39 -16.03
C LEU A 157 1.22 17.74 -17.41
N ASP A 158 0.56 16.79 -18.08
CA ASP A 158 -0.06 17.00 -19.38
C ASP A 158 -1.14 18.08 -19.32
N HIS A 159 -2.02 18.01 -18.32
CA HIS A 159 -3.11 18.99 -18.14
C HIS A 159 -2.59 20.41 -17.87
N PHE A 160 -1.57 20.55 -17.02
CA PHE A 160 -1.02 21.85 -16.65
C PHE A 160 -0.01 22.42 -17.65
N SER A 161 0.60 21.60 -18.51
CA SER A 161 1.51 22.08 -19.57
C SER A 161 0.82 23.03 -20.56
N HIS A 162 -0.49 22.87 -20.77
CA HIS A 162 -1.31 23.72 -21.61
C HIS A 162 -1.87 24.95 -20.89
N SER A 163 -1.77 25.01 -19.56
CA SER A 163 -2.27 26.11 -18.73
C SER A 163 -1.14 27.10 -18.44
N LYS A 164 -1.24 28.33 -18.97
CA LYS A 164 -0.29 29.44 -18.74
C LYS A 164 -0.34 30.01 -17.29
N ASN A 165 -0.68 29.20 -16.29
CA ASN A 165 -0.83 29.68 -14.92
C ASN A 165 0.50 29.60 -14.17
N SER A 166 0.91 30.77 -13.68
CA SER A 166 2.10 31.01 -12.87
C SER A 166 2.25 30.01 -11.72
N MET A 167 3.47 29.52 -11.56
CA MET A 167 3.93 28.38 -10.77
C MET A 167 3.92 28.61 -9.24
N ALA A 168 3.01 29.44 -8.70
CA ALA A 168 3.01 29.81 -7.27
C ALA A 168 1.95 29.06 -6.44
N SER A 169 0.85 28.61 -7.06
CA SER A 169 -0.19 27.79 -6.42
C SER A 169 -1.18 27.27 -7.44
N ILE A 170 -1.50 25.97 -7.39
CA ILE A 170 -2.50 25.31 -8.22
C ILE A 170 -3.79 25.17 -7.42
N ILE A 171 -4.86 25.78 -7.92
CA ILE A 171 -6.21 25.59 -7.42
C ILE A 171 -6.92 24.68 -8.40
N LEU A 172 -7.18 23.43 -7.98
CA LEU A 172 -7.97 22.49 -8.78
C LEU A 172 -9.45 22.85 -8.66
N ASN A 173 -10.02 23.44 -9.71
CA ASN A 173 -11.47 23.66 -9.79
C ASN A 173 -12.20 22.36 -10.19
N SER A 174 -13.54 22.39 -10.14
CA SER A 174 -14.37 21.22 -10.48
C SER A 174 -14.21 20.75 -11.94
N THR A 175 -13.88 21.66 -12.86
CA THR A 175 -13.63 21.33 -14.28
C THR A 175 -12.29 20.63 -14.45
N ASP A 176 -11.24 21.12 -13.77
CA ASP A 176 -9.92 20.49 -13.75
C ASP A 176 -9.99 19.08 -13.17
N LEU A 177 -10.68 18.91 -12.05
CA LEU A 177 -10.90 17.59 -11.44
C LEU A 177 -11.65 16.64 -12.37
N THR A 178 -12.64 17.13 -13.11
CA THR A 178 -13.38 16.31 -14.09
C THR A 178 -12.51 15.88 -15.26
N ASN A 179 -11.69 16.78 -15.79
CA ASN A 179 -10.76 16.49 -16.89
C ASN A 179 -9.67 15.50 -16.46
N LEU A 180 -9.05 15.74 -15.30
CA LEU A 180 -8.07 14.83 -14.70
C LEU A 180 -8.68 13.45 -14.44
N LYS A 181 -9.93 13.37 -13.97
CA LYS A 181 -10.65 12.10 -13.77
C LYS A 181 -10.76 11.30 -15.07
N CYS A 182 -11.20 11.94 -16.15
CA CYS A 182 -11.37 11.30 -17.45
C CYS A 182 -10.04 10.78 -18.01
N LEU A 183 -8.99 11.59 -17.95
CA LEU A 183 -7.65 11.21 -18.41
C LEU A 183 -7.06 10.08 -17.56
N PHE A 184 -7.11 10.21 -16.23
CA PHE A 184 -6.65 9.21 -15.28
C PHE A 184 -7.35 7.86 -15.52
N ARG A 185 -8.68 7.86 -15.67
CA ARG A 185 -9.46 6.65 -15.93
C ARG A 185 -9.04 5.96 -17.23
N SER A 186 -8.84 6.73 -18.30
CA SER A 186 -8.41 6.19 -19.59
C SER A 186 -7.02 5.57 -19.51
N GLN A 187 -6.04 6.29 -18.93
CA GLN A 187 -4.66 5.80 -18.80
C GLN A 187 -4.56 4.60 -17.86
N LEU A 188 -5.31 4.61 -16.75
CA LEU A 188 -5.34 3.49 -15.82
C LEU A 188 -5.91 2.23 -16.48
N GLN A 189 -6.99 2.35 -17.24
CA GLN A 189 -7.60 1.21 -17.94
C GLN A 189 -6.63 0.59 -18.96
N ASP A 190 -5.92 1.42 -19.72
CA ASP A 190 -4.92 0.98 -20.69
C ASP A 190 -3.76 0.22 -20.01
N GLN A 191 -3.19 0.80 -18.95
CA GLN A 191 -2.10 0.18 -18.21
C GLN A 191 -2.52 -1.12 -17.49
N LEU A 192 -3.75 -1.20 -16.99
CA LEU A 192 -4.27 -2.42 -16.36
C LEU A 192 -4.44 -3.58 -17.34
N THR A 193 -4.70 -3.32 -18.62
CA THR A 193 -4.76 -4.38 -19.65
C THR A 193 -3.40 -4.99 -19.99
N THR A 194 -2.31 -4.24 -19.75
CA THR A 194 -0.93 -4.68 -20.00
C THR A 194 -0.27 -5.25 -18.73
N TYR A 195 -0.97 -5.21 -17.59
CA TYR A 195 -0.37 -5.49 -16.29
C TYR A 195 -0.22 -7.00 -16.01
N SER A 196 0.91 -7.38 -15.40
CA SER A 196 1.20 -8.77 -15.06
C SER A 196 0.23 -9.33 -14.02
N PRO A 197 -0.24 -10.59 -14.16
CA PRO A 197 -1.18 -11.23 -13.22
C PRO A 197 -0.61 -11.45 -11.80
N SER A 198 0.70 -11.30 -11.61
CA SER A 198 1.36 -11.44 -10.32
C SER A 198 1.09 -10.29 -9.34
N VAL A 199 0.59 -9.14 -9.81
CA VAL A 199 0.31 -7.99 -8.97
C VAL A 199 -1.16 -7.97 -8.54
N LYS A 200 -1.40 -7.75 -7.25
CA LYS A 200 -2.75 -7.56 -6.74
C LYS A 200 -3.24 -6.16 -7.05
N ILE A 201 -4.36 -6.12 -7.76
CA ILE A 201 -5.11 -4.91 -8.09
C ILE A 201 -6.48 -4.98 -7.41
N PRO A 202 -7.04 -3.85 -6.96
CA PRO A 202 -8.42 -3.82 -6.50
C PRO A 202 -9.38 -4.20 -7.64
N THR A 203 -10.59 -4.64 -7.30
CA THR A 203 -11.58 -4.99 -8.32
C THR A 203 -11.94 -3.77 -9.18
N THR A 204 -12.39 -3.99 -10.42
CA THR A 204 -12.84 -2.89 -11.30
C THR A 204 -13.93 -2.02 -10.64
N GLN A 205 -14.82 -2.63 -9.86
CA GLN A 205 -15.85 -1.91 -9.11
C GLN A 205 -15.24 -1.04 -8.01
N THR A 206 -14.28 -1.58 -7.24
CA THR A 206 -13.52 -0.84 -6.22
C THR A 206 -12.80 0.35 -6.84
N ILE A 207 -12.07 0.13 -7.94
CA ILE A 207 -11.34 1.18 -8.65
C ILE A 207 -12.31 2.27 -9.11
N HIS A 208 -13.40 1.91 -9.79
CA HIS A 208 -14.38 2.87 -10.27
C HIS A 208 -14.96 3.72 -9.14
N PHE A 209 -15.37 3.09 -8.03
CA PHE A 209 -15.89 3.80 -6.88
C PHE A 209 -14.85 4.75 -6.26
N CYS A 210 -13.63 4.29 -6.06
CA CYS A 210 -12.55 5.12 -5.51
C CYS A 210 -12.23 6.30 -6.42
N THR A 211 -12.16 6.09 -7.74
CA THR A 211 -11.96 7.17 -8.71
C THR A 211 -13.08 8.20 -8.63
N GLU A 212 -14.35 7.78 -8.72
CA GLU A 212 -15.46 8.73 -8.65
C GLU A 212 -15.42 9.54 -7.35
N ARG A 213 -15.18 8.89 -6.21
CA ARG A 213 -15.18 9.56 -4.91
C ARG A 213 -13.98 10.49 -4.71
N THR A 214 -12.79 10.12 -5.18
CA THR A 214 -11.57 10.93 -5.09
C THR A 214 -11.71 12.25 -5.86
N PHE A 215 -12.32 12.21 -7.05
CA PHE A 215 -12.48 13.38 -7.90
C PHE A 215 -13.80 14.15 -7.67
N SER A 216 -14.66 13.67 -6.76
CA SER A 216 -15.91 14.37 -6.36
C SER A 216 -15.71 15.39 -5.23
N GLY A 217 -14.50 15.51 -4.67
CA GLY A 217 -14.20 16.36 -3.51
C GLY A 217 -14.14 17.86 -3.81
N ASN A 218 -14.24 18.65 -2.74
CA ASN A 218 -14.04 20.11 -2.77
C ASN A 218 -12.60 20.49 -3.16
N GLN A 219 -12.42 21.74 -3.61
CA GLN A 219 -11.16 22.33 -4.08
C GLN A 219 -9.91 21.80 -3.36
N LEU A 220 -9.00 21.23 -4.14
CA LEU A 220 -7.66 20.86 -3.69
C LEU A 220 -6.71 22.04 -3.94
N MET A 221 -6.09 22.52 -2.88
CA MET A 221 -5.06 23.56 -2.92
C MET A 221 -3.69 22.88 -2.87
N ALA A 222 -2.88 23.05 -3.92
CA ALA A 222 -1.53 22.50 -3.99
C ALA A 222 -0.51 23.60 -4.36
N SER A 223 0.68 23.53 -3.81
CA SER A 223 1.82 24.40 -4.15
C SER A 223 2.54 23.95 -5.41
N SER A 224 2.33 22.72 -5.88
CA SER A 224 2.95 22.18 -7.10
C SER A 224 2.12 21.06 -7.74
N ILE A 225 2.41 20.75 -9.01
CA ILE A 225 1.79 19.65 -9.77
C ILE A 225 2.08 18.30 -9.09
N ALA A 226 3.31 18.11 -8.61
CA ALA A 226 3.68 16.89 -7.89
C ALA A 226 2.88 16.76 -6.58
N GLN A 227 2.66 17.87 -5.87
CA GLN A 227 1.84 17.86 -4.67
C GLN A 227 0.37 17.59 -4.97
N SER A 228 -0.21 18.14 -6.05
CA SER A 228 -1.60 17.82 -6.41
C SER A 228 -1.79 16.34 -6.71
N ALA A 229 -0.89 15.73 -7.48
CA ALA A 229 -0.92 14.29 -7.77
C ALA A 229 -0.82 13.46 -6.48
N LYS A 230 0.06 13.85 -5.55
CA LYS A 230 0.23 13.20 -4.25
C LYS A 230 -1.04 13.30 -3.39
N LEU A 231 -1.68 14.46 -3.32
CA LEU A 231 -2.92 14.65 -2.55
C LEU A 231 -4.09 13.84 -3.13
N ILE A 232 -4.22 13.80 -4.46
CA ILE A 232 -5.24 12.97 -5.13
C ILE A 232 -5.00 11.48 -4.80
N THR A 233 -3.74 11.05 -4.79
CA THR A 233 -3.37 9.69 -4.39
C THR A 233 -3.79 9.40 -2.94
N PHE A 234 -3.61 10.35 -2.03
CA PHE A 234 -4.00 10.16 -0.63
C PHE A 234 -5.50 10.01 -0.44
N GLU A 235 -6.31 10.81 -1.13
CA GLU A 235 -7.76 10.63 -1.14
C GLU A 235 -8.17 9.30 -1.78
N PHE A 236 -7.45 8.85 -2.82
CA PHE A 236 -7.66 7.53 -3.40
C PHE A 236 -7.38 6.39 -2.42
N ILE A 237 -6.27 6.46 -1.68
CA ILE A 237 -5.91 5.51 -0.61
C ILE A 237 -6.96 5.53 0.51
N ARG A 238 -7.46 6.71 0.89
CA ARG A 238 -8.56 6.84 1.86
C ARG A 238 -9.79 6.06 1.41
N ASN A 239 -10.19 6.24 0.16
CA ASN A 239 -11.38 5.58 -0.39
C ASN A 239 -11.18 4.06 -0.50
N LEU A 240 -9.98 3.60 -0.87
CA LEU A 240 -9.63 2.18 -0.81
C LEU A 240 -9.75 1.64 0.61
N CYS A 241 -9.18 2.33 1.60
CA CYS A 241 -9.24 1.93 2.99
C CYS A 241 -10.69 1.78 3.48
N LEU A 242 -11.60 2.69 3.10
CA LEU A 242 -13.01 2.63 3.51
C LEU A 242 -13.74 1.37 2.99
N ILE A 243 -13.33 0.84 1.84
CA ILE A 243 -13.96 -0.33 1.20
C ILE A 243 -13.32 -1.63 1.70
N GLU A 244 -11.99 -1.62 1.85
CA GLU A 244 -11.16 -2.79 2.11
C GLU A 244 -11.04 -3.16 3.61
N ILE A 245 -11.66 -2.39 4.52
CA ILE A 245 -11.76 -2.74 5.97
C ILE A 245 -12.44 -4.11 6.21
N ASN A 246 -13.10 -4.70 5.19
CA ASN A 246 -13.81 -5.98 5.29
C ASN A 246 -12.98 -7.24 5.00
N PHE A 247 -11.66 -7.17 4.79
CA PHE A 247 -10.81 -8.38 4.71
C PHE A 247 -10.49 -8.91 6.11
N GLY A 248 -11.49 -9.53 6.75
CA GLY A 248 -11.28 -10.58 7.74
C GLY A 248 -11.06 -11.92 7.03
N PRO A 249 -10.34 -12.88 7.64
CA PRO A 249 -10.17 -14.20 7.06
C PRO A 249 -11.56 -14.86 6.92
N LYS A 250 -11.88 -15.34 5.72
CA LYS A 250 -12.84 -16.43 5.55
C LYS A 250 -12.09 -17.75 5.68
#